data_AF-A0AAP0MDY2-F1
#
_entry.id   AF-A0AAP0MDY2-F1
#
_cell.length_a   1.000
_cell.length_b   1.000
_cell.length_c   1.000
_cell.angle_alpha   90.00
_cell.angle_beta   90.00
_cell.angle_gamma   90.00
#
_symmetry.space_group_name_H-M   'P 1'
#
loop_
_entity.id
_entity.type
_entity.pdbx_description
1 polymer ?
#
loop_
_entity_poly.entity_id
_entity_poly.type
_entity_poly.pdbx_seq_one_letter_code
_entity_poly.pdbx_strand_id
1 'polypeptide(L)'
;MHQQQHWRPKRSVQNYGSRPKFEIDSGNIITRLPSPVYAALRSAFRKRMKKYKKAKEFEGLLGTCYDLSAYETVVVPKIAIHFLGGVDLELDVRGTLVVASQRGHEVHYDVGGRRLGFGPGNCS
;
A
#
# COMPACT_ATOMS: atom_id res chain seq x y z
N MET A 1 7.56 -55.18 16.33
CA MET A 1 6.71 -54.52 15.31
C MET A 1 5.59 -53.83 16.07
N HIS A 2 5.35 -52.52 16.09
CA HIS A 2 5.68 -51.40 15.21
C HIS A 2 5.96 -50.15 16.07
N GLN A 3 7.01 -49.38 15.75
CA GLN A 3 7.13 -47.99 16.20
C GLN A 3 6.50 -47.07 15.16
N GLN A 4 5.60 -46.20 15.61
CA GLN A 4 4.97 -45.15 14.81
C GLN A 4 6.02 -44.13 14.39
N GLN A 5 6.20 -43.97 13.07
CA GLN A 5 7.06 -42.92 12.52
C GLN A 5 6.32 -41.59 12.55
N HIS A 6 6.95 -40.65 13.23
CA HIS A 6 6.57 -39.26 13.43
C HIS A 6 6.61 -38.50 12.09
N TRP A 7 5.45 -38.04 11.58
CA TRP A 7 5.39 -37.18 10.40
C TRP A 7 5.84 -35.76 10.76
N ARG A 8 7.13 -35.45 10.54
CA ARG A 8 7.58 -34.06 10.44
C ARG A 8 7.39 -33.63 8.98
N PRO A 9 6.56 -32.62 8.67
CA PRO A 9 6.60 -32.03 7.34
C PRO A 9 8.00 -31.45 7.17
N LYS A 10 8.79 -32.05 6.26
CA LYS A 10 10.01 -31.41 5.77
C LYS A 10 9.56 -30.06 5.23
N ARG A 11 10.00 -28.98 5.87
CA ARG A 11 9.91 -27.63 5.32
C ARG A 11 10.44 -27.73 3.90
N SER A 12 9.56 -27.67 2.91
CA SER A 12 9.94 -27.40 1.54
C SER A 12 10.55 -26.00 1.62
N VAL A 13 11.87 -25.94 1.56
CA VAL A 13 12.55 -24.71 1.17
C VAL A 13 12.04 -24.46 -0.25
N GLN A 14 11.04 -23.58 -0.37
CA GLN A 14 10.62 -23.10 -1.67
C GLN A 14 11.77 -22.24 -2.19
N ASN A 15 12.69 -22.89 -2.92
CA ASN A 15 13.64 -22.22 -3.79
C ASN A 15 12.86 -21.61 -4.95
N TYR A 16 12.21 -20.48 -4.72
CA TYR A 16 11.99 -19.52 -5.80
C TYR A 16 13.36 -18.93 -6.13
N GLY A 17 13.75 -19.02 -7.41
CA GLY A 17 15.11 -18.81 -7.89
C GLY A 17 15.89 -17.66 -7.24
N SER A 18 17.20 -17.83 -7.20
CA SER A 18 18.25 -17.03 -6.54
C SER A 18 18.31 -15.53 -6.89
N ARG A 19 17.28 -14.97 -7.54
CA ARG A 19 17.13 -13.55 -7.87
C ARG A 19 15.77 -13.03 -7.39
N PRO A 20 15.73 -11.93 -6.63
CA PRO A 20 14.48 -11.25 -6.32
C PRO A 20 13.73 -10.91 -7.62
N LYS A 21 12.45 -11.26 -7.69
CA LYS A 21 11.58 -10.85 -8.79
C LYS A 21 10.88 -9.56 -8.41
N PHE A 22 10.86 -8.62 -9.34
CA PHE A 22 10.09 -7.38 -9.27
C PHE A 22 9.17 -7.36 -10.48
N GLU A 23 7.88 -7.13 -10.25
CA GLU A 23 6.85 -7.15 -11.28
C GLU A 23 6.21 -5.77 -11.39
N ILE A 24 6.01 -5.32 -12.62
CA ILE A 24 5.29 -4.10 -12.95
C ILE A 24 3.97 -4.54 -13.56
N ASP A 25 2.89 -4.35 -12.82
CA ASP A 25 1.55 -4.81 -13.18
C ASP A 25 0.58 -3.63 -13.19
N SER A 26 0.02 -3.32 -14.37
CA SER A 26 -1.01 -2.28 -14.52
C SER A 26 -2.36 -2.67 -13.93
N GLY A 27 -2.57 -3.95 -13.64
CA GLY A 27 -3.79 -4.49 -13.01
C GLY A 27 -3.84 -4.28 -11.49
N ASN A 28 -2.78 -3.73 -10.88
CA ASN A 28 -2.72 -3.52 -9.44
C ASN A 28 -2.44 -2.05 -9.09
N ILE A 29 -3.26 -1.49 -8.20
CA ILE A 29 -3.15 -0.11 -7.73
C ILE A 29 -2.18 0.07 -6.55
N ILE A 30 -1.82 -1.02 -5.84
CA ILE A 30 -0.91 -0.99 -4.68
C ILE A 30 0.31 -1.88 -4.92
N THR A 31 1.51 -1.32 -4.72
CA THR A 31 2.76 -2.08 -4.75
C THR A 31 2.82 -3.06 -3.58
N ARG A 32 3.03 -4.35 -3.87
CA ARG A 32 3.21 -5.40 -2.86
C ARG A 32 4.68 -5.75 -2.74
N LEU A 33 5.22 -5.62 -1.53
CA LEU A 33 6.61 -5.94 -1.23
C LEU A 33 6.68 -7.19 -0.34
N PRO A 34 7.74 -8.02 -0.46
CA PRO A 34 8.00 -9.07 0.51
C PRO A 34 8.03 -8.51 1.93
N SER A 35 7.46 -9.25 2.89
CA SER A 35 7.25 -8.78 4.27
C SER A 35 8.49 -8.13 4.91
N PRO A 36 9.71 -8.68 4.81
CA PRO A 36 10.91 -8.04 5.37
C PRO A 36 11.24 -6.68 4.72
N VAL A 37 11.04 -6.57 3.41
CA VAL A 37 11.32 -5.34 2.65
C VAL A 37 10.28 -4.27 3.01
N TYR A 38 8.99 -4.64 3.04
CA TYR A 38 7.93 -3.73 3.48
C TYR A 38 8.15 -3.25 4.92
N ALA A 39 8.53 -4.14 5.84
CA ALA A 39 8.76 -3.78 7.23
C ALA A 39 9.89 -2.75 7.37
N ALA A 40 11.00 -2.94 6.65
CA ALA A 40 12.12 -2.00 6.63
C ALA A 40 11.71 -0.63 6.05
N LEU A 41 11.05 -0.62 4.89
CA LEU A 41 10.56 0.61 4.25
C LEU A 41 9.58 1.35 5.16
N ARG A 42 8.57 0.66 5.70
CA ARG A 42 7.56 1.22 6.61
C ARG A 42 8.20 1.84 7.85
N SER A 43 9.19 1.18 8.44
CA SER A 43 9.91 1.70 9.60
C SER A 43 10.66 3.00 9.28
N ALA A 44 11.42 3.02 8.18
CA ALA A 44 12.17 4.20 7.73
C ALA A 44 11.24 5.36 7.34
N PHE A 45 10.15 5.08 6.63
CA PHE A 45 9.14 6.06 6.25
C PHE A 45 8.49 6.69 7.49
N ARG A 46 8.05 5.85 8.45
CA ARG A 46 7.45 6.33 9.71
C ARG A 46 8.40 7.19 10.54
N LYS A 47 9.70 6.85 10.56
CA LYS A 47 10.72 7.66 11.25
C LYS A 47 10.84 9.06 10.65
N ARG A 48 10.78 9.17 9.32
CA ARG A 48 10.88 10.46 8.61
C ARG A 48 9.59 11.27 8.67
N MET A 49 8.44 10.60 8.73
CA MET A 49 7.11 11.21 8.86
C MET A 49 6.67 11.45 10.31
N LYS A 50 7.58 11.35 11.29
CA LYS A 50 7.25 11.38 12.74
C LYS A 50 6.50 12.64 13.21
N LYS A 51 6.60 13.75 12.47
CA LYS A 51 5.90 15.01 12.78
C LYS A 51 4.40 14.95 12.51
N TYR A 52 3.96 14.03 11.65
CA TYR A 52 2.56 13.91 11.26
C TYR A 52 1.82 12.92 12.18
N LYS A 53 0.60 13.29 12.55
CA LYS A 53 -0.26 12.45 13.40
C LYS A 53 -0.63 11.18 12.62
N LYS A 54 -0.37 10.01 13.22
CA LYS A 54 -0.85 8.74 12.65
C LYS A 54 -2.37 8.64 12.78
N ALA A 55 -3.01 8.16 11.73
CA ALA A 55 -4.43 7.83 11.71
C ALA A 55 -4.63 6.31 11.88
N LYS A 56 -5.89 5.90 12.01
CA LYS A 56 -6.27 4.48 12.00
C LYS A 56 -5.89 3.86 10.65
N GLU A 57 -5.51 2.59 10.67
CA GLU A 57 -5.26 1.82 9.45
C GLU A 57 -6.53 1.79 8.58
N PHE A 58 -6.35 1.83 7.25
CA PHE A 58 -7.45 1.88 6.30
C PHE A 58 -7.76 0.47 5.79
N GLU A 59 -8.95 -0.02 6.12
CA GLU A 59 -9.57 -1.26 5.60
C GLU A 59 -8.68 -2.52 5.63
N GLY A 60 -7.68 -2.58 6.52
CA GLY A 60 -6.70 -3.68 6.56
C GLY A 60 -5.76 -3.76 5.34
N LEU A 61 -5.92 -2.87 4.36
CA LEU A 61 -5.10 -2.79 3.15
C LEU A 61 -3.84 -1.95 3.38
N LEU A 62 -3.98 -0.82 4.09
CA LEU A 62 -2.88 0.13 4.34
C LEU A 62 -2.55 0.21 5.82
N GLY A 63 -1.43 -0.41 6.21
CA GLY A 63 -0.97 -0.48 7.60
C GLY A 63 -0.27 0.78 8.13
N THR A 64 -0.31 1.91 7.42
CA THR A 64 0.22 3.20 7.90
C THR A 64 -0.55 4.34 7.25
N CYS A 65 -1.34 5.05 8.05
CA CYS A 65 -2.11 6.22 7.61
C CYS A 65 -1.73 7.44 8.46
N TYR A 66 -1.91 8.64 7.90
CA TYR A 66 -1.66 9.91 8.57
C TYR A 66 -2.86 10.84 8.44
N ASP A 67 -3.18 11.54 9.53
CA ASP A 67 -4.11 12.66 9.51
C ASP A 67 -3.31 13.93 9.16
N LEU A 68 -3.49 14.36 7.92
CA LEU A 68 -2.78 15.50 7.32
C LEU A 68 -3.68 16.74 7.22
N SER A 69 -4.92 16.70 7.75
CA SER A 69 -5.92 17.76 7.60
C SER A 69 -5.49 19.11 8.19
N ALA A 70 -4.61 19.09 9.20
CA ALA A 70 -4.10 20.28 9.87
C ALA A 70 -2.88 20.93 9.16
N TYR A 71 -2.48 20.45 7.98
CA TYR A 71 -1.27 20.90 7.30
C TYR A 71 -1.57 21.41 5.89
N GLU A 72 -1.20 22.65 5.60
CA GLU A 72 -1.25 23.21 4.24
C GLU A 72 -0.17 22.63 3.35
N THR A 73 0.99 22.29 3.90
CA THR A 73 2.12 21.71 3.18
C THR A 73 2.64 20.47 3.87
N VAL A 74 2.76 19.37 3.11
CA VAL A 74 3.27 18.08 3.58
C VAL A 74 4.58 17.77 2.86
N VAL A 75 5.63 17.51 3.64
CA VAL A 75 6.93 17.09 3.12
C VAL A 75 7.00 15.58 3.23
N VAL A 76 6.91 14.91 2.09
CA VAL A 76 6.91 13.46 1.98
C VAL A 76 8.33 12.97 1.69
N PRO A 77 8.82 11.91 2.37
CA PRO A 77 10.12 11.32 2.06
C PRO A 77 10.18 10.85 0.62
N LYS A 78 11.25 11.20 -0.10
CA LYS A 78 11.56 10.60 -1.39
C LYS A 78 11.80 9.10 -1.24
N ILE A 79 11.26 8.33 -2.18
CA ILE A 79 11.47 6.89 -2.30
C ILE A 79 12.00 6.64 -3.71
N ALA A 80 13.10 5.91 -3.80
CA ALA A 80 13.67 5.49 -5.07
C ALA A 80 13.79 3.96 -5.10
N ILE A 81 13.51 3.37 -6.26
CA ILE A 81 13.80 1.98 -6.55
C ILE A 81 15.03 1.96 -7.46
N HIS A 82 16.11 1.35 -6.96
CA HIS A 82 17.37 1.21 -7.69
C HIS A 82 17.33 -0.09 -8.50
N PHE A 83 17.33 0.03 -9.82
CA PHE A 83 17.40 -1.11 -10.72
C PHE A 83 18.85 -1.49 -11.03
N LEU A 84 19.07 -2.78 -11.30
CA LEU A 84 20.32 -3.23 -11.89
C LEU A 84 20.55 -2.48 -13.21
N GLY A 85 21.79 -2.03 -13.43
CA GLY A 85 22.14 -1.15 -14.55
C GLY A 85 22.21 0.34 -14.18
N GLY A 86 22.01 0.70 -12.90
CA GLY A 86 22.24 2.06 -12.39
C GLY A 86 21.12 3.05 -12.68
N VAL A 87 19.91 2.55 -12.93
CA VAL A 87 18.71 3.38 -13.15
C VAL A 87 17.93 3.50 -11.85
N ASP A 88 17.58 4.74 -11.50
CA ASP A 88 16.76 5.06 -10.35
C ASP A 88 15.36 5.48 -10.76
N LEU A 89 14.36 4.80 -10.24
CA LEU A 89 12.96 5.22 -10.33
C LEU A 89 12.59 5.95 -9.04
N GLU A 90 12.63 7.29 -9.07
CA GLU A 90 12.07 8.11 -7.99
C GLU A 90 10.54 8.13 -8.09
N LEU A 91 9.87 7.80 -6.98
CA LEU A 91 8.42 7.83 -6.91
C LEU A 91 7.93 9.25 -6.63
N ASP A 92 6.97 9.70 -7.45
CA ASP A 92 6.20 10.92 -7.14
C ASP A 92 5.42 10.75 -5.83
N VAL A 93 5.07 11.87 -5.20
CA VAL A 93 4.26 11.88 -3.97
C VAL A 93 2.93 11.14 -4.18
N ARG A 94 2.31 11.24 -5.36
CA ARG A 94 1.06 10.52 -5.71
C ARG A 94 1.26 9.01 -5.82
N GLY A 95 2.49 8.55 -6.07
CA GLY A 95 2.86 7.14 -6.06
C GLY A 95 3.27 6.62 -4.67
N THR A 96 3.39 7.52 -3.68
CA THR A 96 3.83 7.19 -2.31
C THR A 96 2.69 7.20 -1.30
N LEU A 97 1.73 8.13 -1.44
CA LEU A 97 0.57 8.26 -0.57
C LEU A 97 -0.72 8.18 -1.37
N VAL A 98 -1.70 7.44 -0.85
CA VAL A 98 -3.07 7.38 -1.39
C VAL A 98 -3.99 8.17 -0.46
N VAL A 99 -4.90 8.94 -1.03
CA VAL A 99 -5.92 9.66 -0.27
C VAL A 99 -7.04 8.68 0.08
N ALA A 100 -7.04 8.20 1.33
CA ALA A 100 -7.99 7.20 1.82
C ALA A 100 -9.36 7.78 2.23
N SER A 101 -9.44 9.09 2.50
CA SER A 101 -10.71 9.73 2.82
C SER A 101 -10.79 11.07 2.11
N GLN A 102 -11.83 11.21 1.29
CA GLN A 102 -12.28 12.47 0.70
C GLN A 102 -13.74 12.65 1.10
N ARG A 103 -14.25 13.89 1.09
CA ARG A 103 -15.70 14.08 1.07
C ARG A 103 -16.19 13.59 -0.29
N GLY A 104 -16.74 12.38 -0.33
CA GLY A 104 -17.36 11.83 -1.52
C GLY A 104 -18.67 12.56 -1.84
N HIS A 105 -19.10 12.46 -3.09
CA HIS A 105 -20.47 12.76 -3.46
C HIS A 105 -21.14 11.44 -3.82
N GLU A 106 -22.33 11.19 -3.26
CA GLU A 106 -23.18 10.11 -3.75
C GLU A 106 -23.74 10.53 -5.11
N VAL A 107 -23.59 9.68 -6.12
CA VAL A 107 -24.01 9.98 -7.49
C VAL A 107 -25.26 9.17 -7.81
N HIS A 108 -26.39 9.86 -7.99
CA HIS A 108 -27.66 9.24 -8.36
C HIS A 108 -27.88 9.37 -9.88
N TYR A 109 -27.94 8.23 -10.56
CA TYR A 109 -28.26 8.16 -11.98
C TYR A 109 -29.75 7.80 -12.15
N ASP A 110 -30.56 8.78 -12.53
CA ASP A 110 -31.94 8.53 -12.96
C ASP A 110 -31.95 8.33 -14.48
N VAL A 111 -31.90 7.05 -14.88
CA VAL A 111 -31.92 6.65 -16.30
C VAL A 111 -33.25 7.00 -16.96
N GLY A 112 -34.37 6.86 -16.24
CA GLY A 112 -35.72 7.12 -16.77
C GLY A 112 -35.99 8.61 -16.97
N GLY A 113 -35.52 9.44 -16.05
CA GLY A 113 -35.60 10.90 -16.14
C GLY A 113 -34.47 11.56 -16.92
N ARG A 114 -33.41 10.81 -17.29
CA ARG A 114 -32.17 11.32 -17.91
C ARG A 114 -31.52 12.43 -17.06
N ARG A 115 -31.43 12.22 -15.75
CA ARG A 115 -30.87 13.18 -14.79
C ARG A 115 -29.74 12.58 -13.98
N LEU A 116 -28.82 13.45 -13.59
CA LEU A 116 -27.70 13.15 -12.71
C LEU A 116 -27.82 14.03 -11.47
N GLY A 117 -27.87 13.41 -10.29
CA GLY A 117 -27.90 14.10 -8.99
C GLY A 117 -26.64 13.81 -8.17
N PHE A 118 -26.18 14.79 -7.39
CA PHE A 118 -25.06 14.66 -6.47
C PHE A 118 -25.54 14.95 -5.03
N GLY A 119 -25.35 14.01 -4.11
CA GLY A 119 -25.62 14.14 -2.68
C GLY A 119 -24.34 14.12 -1.84
N PRO A 120 -24.38 14.45 -0.54
CA PRO A 120 -23.26 14.23 0.37
C PRO A 120 -22.97 12.73 0.48
N GLY A 121 -21.76 12.30 0.09
CA GLY A 121 -21.30 10.92 0.29
C GLY A 121 -20.50 10.79 1.57
N ASN A 122 -20.92 9.90 2.46
CA ASN A 122 -20.04 9.44 3.54
C ASN A 122 -19.16 8.31 3.00
N CYS A 123 -17.84 8.49 3.05
CA CYS A 123 -16.92 7.37 2.89
C CYS A 123 -16.90 6.57 4.20
N SER A 124 -17.18 5.26 4.11
CA SER A 124 -16.88 4.29 5.17
C SER A 124 -15.40 3.97 5.24
#